data_AF-A0A2D5JNG1-F1
#
_entry.id   AF-A0A2D5JNG1-F1
#
_cell.length_a   1.000
_cell.length_b   1.000
_cell.length_c   1.000
_cell.angle_alpha   90.00
_cell.angle_beta   90.00
_cell.angle_gamma   90.00
#
_symmetry.space_group_name_H-M   'P 1'
#
loop_
_entity.id
_entity.type
_entity.pdbx_description
1 polymer ?
#
loop_
_entity_poly.entity_id
_entity_poly.type
_entity_poly.pdbx_seq_one_letter_code
_entity_poly.pdbx_strand_id
1 'polypeptide(L)'
;MLHPNLKLIALTFFIVLLTNSCESTKLTPNKIAVTYQKKGYLLGTIVPKDTGNCGWVITDSKNNTYDPINIEDENFCSFSLKKETIYFKFLPLKMKNRCENTSPIALIEVVLATN
;
A
#
# COMPACT_ATOMS: atom_id res chain seq x y z
N MET A 1 -55.76 16.54 22.64
CA MET A 1 -54.70 16.09 23.57
C MET A 1 -53.59 15.42 22.76
N LEU A 2 -52.49 16.11 22.51
CA LEU A 2 -51.23 15.49 22.08
C LEU A 2 -50.12 16.18 22.87
N HIS A 3 -49.47 15.45 23.77
CA HIS A 3 -48.48 16.01 24.69
C HIS A 3 -47.22 16.48 23.94
N PRO A 4 -46.73 17.71 24.17
CA PRO A 4 -45.56 18.27 23.48
C PRO A 4 -44.26 17.51 23.78
N ASN A 5 -44.23 16.73 24.87
CA ASN A 5 -43.08 15.93 25.29
C ASN A 5 -42.81 14.70 24.40
N LEU A 6 -43.78 14.24 23.59
CA LEU A 6 -43.60 13.04 22.76
C LEU A 6 -42.64 13.27 21.57
N LYS A 7 -42.61 14.50 21.03
CA LYS A 7 -41.68 14.88 19.95
C LYS A 7 -40.24 15.04 20.44
N LEU A 8 -40.06 15.54 21.66
CA LEU A 8 -38.74 15.71 22.27
C LEU A 8 -38.10 14.36 22.62
N ILE A 9 -38.90 13.43 23.15
CA ILE A 9 -38.47 12.06 23.46
C ILE A 9 -38.08 11.30 22.18
N ALA A 10 -38.85 11.43 21.10
CA ALA A 10 -38.55 10.80 19.82
C ALA A 10 -37.25 11.34 19.18
N LEU A 11 -37.00 12.66 19.29
CA LEU A 11 -35.78 13.29 18.78
C LEU A 11 -34.54 12.83 19.55
N THR A 12 -34.63 12.69 20.88
CA THR A 12 -33.53 12.18 21.70
C THR A 12 -33.20 10.71 21.42
N PHE A 13 -34.19 9.89 21.06
CA PHE A 13 -33.97 8.48 20.70
C PHE A 13 -33.25 8.33 19.35
N PHE A 14 -33.48 9.25 18.42
CA PHE A 14 -32.86 9.25 17.09
C PHE A 14 -31.37 9.60 17.12
N ILE A 15 -30.94 10.45 18.07
CA ILE A 15 -29.54 10.88 18.22
C ILE A 15 -28.67 9.76 18.81
N VAL A 16 -29.22 8.90 19.67
CA VAL A 16 -28.50 7.77 20.30
C VAL A 16 -28.21 6.64 19.31
N LEU A 17 -28.98 6.52 18.22
CA LEU A 17 -28.78 5.49 17.20
C LEU A 17 -27.60 5.77 16.25
N LEU A 18 -27.07 7.00 16.22
CA LEU A 18 -25.98 7.39 15.32
C LEU A 18 -24.57 7.18 15.90
N THR A 19 -24.43 6.80 17.16
CA THR A 19 -23.11 6.68 17.82
C THR A 19 -22.50 5.28 17.79
N ASN A 20 -23.18 4.30 17.21
CA ASN A 20 -22.69 2.92 17.15
C ASN A 20 -22.26 2.55 15.73
N SER A 21 -20.96 2.70 15.46
CA SER A 21 -20.13 1.70 14.76
C SER A 21 -18.98 2.40 14.04
N CYS A 22 -17.87 2.57 14.74
CA CYS A 22 -16.58 2.51 14.10
C CYS A 22 -15.71 1.56 14.93
N GLU A 23 -16.03 0.26 14.87
CA GLU A 23 -15.07 -0.75 15.28
C GLU A 23 -13.93 -0.75 14.26
N SER A 24 -12.86 -0.03 14.58
CA SER A 24 -11.60 -0.15 13.85
C SER A 24 -11.01 -1.52 14.18
N THR A 25 -11.46 -2.56 13.48
CA THR A 25 -10.88 -3.91 13.62
C THR A 25 -9.43 -3.84 13.16
N LYS A 26 -8.48 -3.84 14.11
CA LYS A 26 -7.05 -3.91 13.77
C LYS A 26 -6.83 -5.18 12.95
N LEU A 27 -6.53 -5.03 11.66
CA LEU A 27 -6.17 -6.17 10.82
C LEU A 27 -4.82 -6.71 11.29
N THR A 28 -4.75 -8.02 11.48
CA THR A 28 -3.47 -8.67 11.77
C THR A 28 -2.56 -8.63 10.54
N PRO A 29 -1.22 -8.58 10.71
CA PRO A 29 -0.27 -8.50 9.59
C PRO A 29 -0.48 -9.59 8.53
N ASN A 30 -0.83 -10.80 8.96
CA ASN A 30 -1.13 -11.92 8.06
C ASN A 30 -2.39 -11.65 7.21
N LYS A 31 -3.47 -11.12 7.80
CA LYS A 31 -4.69 -10.77 7.08
C LYS A 31 -4.44 -9.63 6.07
N ILE A 32 -3.56 -8.69 6.39
CA ILE A 32 -3.13 -7.62 5.48
C ILE A 32 -2.37 -8.21 4.29
N ALA A 33 -1.36 -9.04 4.54
CA ALA A 33 -0.57 -9.68 3.50
C ALA A 33 -1.43 -10.52 2.53
N VAL A 34 -2.34 -11.34 3.06
CA VAL A 34 -3.27 -12.13 2.25
C VAL A 34 -4.18 -11.24 1.41
N THR A 35 -4.64 -10.10 1.94
CA THR A 35 -5.49 -9.16 1.21
C THR A 35 -4.76 -8.53 0.03
N TYR A 36 -3.53 -8.07 0.23
CA TYR A 36 -2.72 -7.49 -0.84
C TYR A 36 -2.32 -8.52 -1.90
N GLN A 37 -1.96 -9.74 -1.51
CA GLN A 37 -1.68 -10.82 -2.46
C GLN A 37 -2.89 -11.14 -3.35
N LYS A 38 -4.10 -11.23 -2.77
CA LYS A 38 -5.34 -11.44 -3.55
C LYS A 38 -5.64 -10.31 -4.53
N LYS A 39 -5.17 -9.09 -4.24
CA LYS A 39 -5.29 -7.93 -5.13
C LYS A 39 -4.16 -7.84 -6.15
N GLY A 40 -3.24 -8.81 -6.20
CA GLY A 40 -2.15 -8.88 -7.17
C GLY A 40 -0.90 -8.10 -6.79
N TYR A 41 -0.75 -7.68 -5.53
CA TYR A 41 0.51 -7.07 -5.07
C TYR A 41 1.52 -8.16 -4.72
N LEU A 42 2.79 -7.85 -4.96
CA LEU A 42 3.91 -8.57 -4.37
C LEU A 42 4.38 -7.84 -3.11
N LEU A 43 4.87 -8.60 -2.14
CA LEU A 43 5.60 -8.06 -1.00
C LEU A 43 7.09 -8.05 -1.35
N GLY A 44 7.75 -6.91 -1.18
CA GLY A 44 9.18 -6.79 -1.41
C GLY A 44 9.82 -5.72 -0.56
N THR A 45 11.14 -5.63 -0.66
CA THR A 45 11.94 -4.58 -0.03
C THR A 45 12.61 -3.75 -1.10
N ILE A 46 12.35 -2.44 -1.10
CA ILE A 46 13.04 -1.48 -1.96
C ILE A 46 14.33 -1.02 -1.26
N VAL A 47 15.42 -0.95 -2.02
CA VAL A 47 16.72 -0.48 -1.55
C VAL A 47 17.29 0.49 -2.59
N PRO A 48 17.67 1.72 -2.21
CA PRO A 48 18.45 2.61 -3.07
C PRO A 48 19.81 1.99 -3.34
N LYS A 49 20.28 2.08 -4.59
CA LYS A 49 21.62 1.67 -5.01
C LYS A 49 22.38 2.87 -5.55
N ASP A 50 23.58 3.09 -5.02
CA ASP A 50 24.48 4.16 -5.47
C ASP A 50 25.34 3.74 -6.67
N THR A 51 24.90 2.77 -7.49
CA THR A 51 25.74 2.19 -8.55
C THR A 51 25.26 2.56 -9.94
N GLY A 52 25.84 3.63 -10.50
CA GLY A 52 25.69 3.99 -11.92
C GLY A 52 24.24 4.22 -12.35
N ASN A 53 23.82 3.60 -13.47
CA ASN A 53 22.47 3.76 -14.01
C ASN A 53 21.39 2.93 -13.27
N CYS A 54 21.79 2.19 -12.23
CA CYS A 54 20.92 1.36 -11.41
C CYS A 54 20.65 2.08 -10.08
N GLY A 55 19.59 2.88 -10.04
CA GLY A 55 19.30 3.70 -8.86
C GLY A 55 18.59 2.95 -7.74
N TRP A 56 17.79 1.91 -8.04
CA TRP A 56 16.97 1.21 -7.05
C TRP A 56 16.77 -0.26 -7.41
N VAL A 57 16.62 -1.10 -6.38
CA VAL A 57 16.27 -2.51 -6.54
C VAL A 57 15.17 -2.88 -5.57
N ILE A 58 14.12 -3.54 -6.06
CA ILE A 58 13.10 -4.19 -5.26
C ILE A 58 13.38 -5.69 -5.27
N THR A 59 13.49 -6.30 -4.09
CA THR A 59 13.61 -7.75 -3.95
C THR A 59 12.33 -8.32 -3.34
N ASP A 60 11.68 -9.26 -4.02
CA ASP A 60 10.48 -9.92 -3.51
C ASP A 60 10.80 -11.07 -2.53
N SER A 61 9.77 -11.66 -1.93
CA SER A 61 9.92 -12.80 -1.02
C SER A 61 10.45 -14.09 -1.67
N LYS A 62 10.57 -14.13 -3.01
CA LYS A 62 11.08 -15.26 -3.79
C LYS A 62 12.50 -14.98 -4.31
N ASN A 63 13.15 -13.91 -3.84
CA ASN A 63 14.46 -13.44 -4.29
C ASN A 63 14.51 -13.02 -5.77
N ASN A 64 13.37 -12.72 -6.39
CA ASN A 64 13.38 -12.03 -7.67
C ASN A 64 13.74 -10.56 -7.44
N THR A 65 14.51 -9.98 -8.36
CA THR A 65 14.94 -8.58 -8.28
C THR A 65 14.38 -7.76 -9.43
N TYR A 66 13.90 -6.56 -9.11
CA TYR A 66 13.24 -5.65 -10.03
C TYR A 66 13.84 -4.24 -9.97
N ASP A 67 13.97 -3.59 -11.13
CA ASP A 67 14.48 -2.24 -11.31
C ASP A 67 13.30 -1.32 -11.66
N PRO A 68 12.75 -0.57 -10.68
CA PRO A 68 11.63 0.33 -10.93
C PRO A 68 12.11 1.57 -11.69
N ILE A 69 11.80 1.64 -12.98
CA ILE A 69 12.32 2.72 -13.84
C ILE A 69 11.74 4.09 -13.52
N ASN A 70 10.57 4.12 -12.89
CA ASN A 70 9.77 5.30 -12.64
C ASN A 70 9.61 5.58 -11.13
N ILE A 71 10.52 5.06 -10.30
CA ILE A 71 10.54 5.30 -8.85
C ILE A 71 10.74 6.78 -8.50
N GLU A 72 11.29 7.57 -9.41
CA GLU A 72 11.45 9.02 -9.25
C GLU A 72 10.16 9.80 -9.54
N ASP A 73 9.11 9.17 -10.12
CA ASP A 73 7.82 9.82 -10.31
C ASP A 73 7.26 10.30 -8.96
N GLU A 74 6.53 11.42 -8.96
CA GLU A 74 5.98 12.05 -7.74
C GLU A 74 5.18 11.08 -6.85
N ASN A 75 4.52 10.08 -7.48
CA ASN A 75 3.73 9.08 -6.78
C ASN A 75 4.57 8.05 -5.99
N PHE A 76 5.86 7.91 -6.34
CA PHE A 76 6.72 6.85 -5.83
C PHE A 76 8.03 7.36 -5.19
N CYS A 77 8.40 8.62 -5.43
CA CYS A 77 9.68 9.18 -5.00
C CYS A 77 9.90 9.11 -3.49
N SER A 78 8.85 9.07 -2.67
CA SER A 78 8.99 8.90 -1.21
C SER A 78 9.64 7.57 -0.83
N PHE A 79 9.41 6.51 -1.62
CA PHE A 79 9.97 5.17 -1.40
C PHE A 79 11.42 5.05 -1.88
N SER A 80 11.94 6.06 -2.58
CA SER A 80 13.29 6.07 -3.15
C SER A 80 14.37 6.48 -2.13
N LEU A 81 13.97 7.06 -0.99
CA LEU A 81 14.87 7.74 -0.07
C LEU A 81 15.59 6.80 0.91
N LYS A 82 14.97 5.66 1.23
CA LYS A 82 15.50 4.72 2.22
C LYS A 82 15.00 3.31 1.95
N LYS A 83 15.60 2.35 2.65
CA LYS A 83 15.16 0.96 2.61
C LYS A 83 13.79 0.83 3.27
N GLU A 84 12.82 0.30 2.53
CA GLU A 84 11.45 0.08 3.02
C GLU A 84 10.88 -1.26 2.54
N THR A 85 10.01 -1.84 3.35
CA THR A 85 9.19 -2.99 2.94
C THR A 85 7.87 -2.45 2.37
N ILE A 86 7.53 -2.90 1.17
CA ILE A 86 6.41 -2.38 0.39
C ILE A 86 5.58 -3.50 -0.22
N TYR A 87 4.28 -3.25 -0.37
CA TYR A 87 3.43 -3.95 -1.31
C TYR A 87 3.46 -3.21 -2.64
N PHE A 88 3.76 -3.88 -3.75
CA PHE A 88 3.88 -3.24 -5.04
C PHE A 88 3.19 -4.03 -6.16
N LYS A 89 2.64 -3.29 -7.12
CA LYS A 89 2.19 -3.80 -8.42
C LYS A 89 3.02 -3.17 -9.52
N PHE A 90 3.23 -3.93 -10.58
CA PHE A 90 4.07 -3.47 -11.67
C PHE A 90 3.67 -4.05 -13.01
N LEU A 91 4.14 -3.39 -14.07
CA LEU A 91 4.19 -3.94 -15.43
C LEU A 91 5.64 -4.32 -15.75
N PRO A 92 5.91 -5.55 -16.21
CA PRO A 92 7.23 -5.92 -16.68
C PRO A 92 7.53 -5.17 -17.99
N LEU A 93 8.76 -4.65 -18.11
CA LEU A 93 9.19 -3.92 -19.30
C LEU A 93 10.12 -4.77 -20.16
N LYS A 94 9.98 -4.67 -21.48
CA LYS A 94 10.85 -5.33 -22.46
C LYS A 94 12.01 -4.43 -22.87
N MET A 95 12.76 -3.94 -21.90
CA MET A 95 13.93 -3.10 -22.15
C MET A 95 15.19 -3.75 -21.59
N LYS A 96 16.36 -3.23 -21.99
CA LYS A 96 17.64 -3.68 -21.44
C LYS A 96 17.71 -3.36 -19.95
N ASN A 97 18.18 -4.31 -19.15
CA ASN A 97 18.37 -4.11 -17.72
C ASN A 97 19.40 -3.00 -17.47
N ARG A 98 19.09 -2.07 -16.56
CA ARG A 98 20.05 -1.06 -16.08
C ARG A 98 20.93 -1.63 -14.97
N CYS A 99 20.35 -2.49 -14.14
CA CYS A 99 21.02 -3.24 -13.11
C CYS A 99 21.37 -4.66 -13.60
N GLU A 100 22.48 -5.23 -13.12
CA GLU A 100 22.85 -6.61 -13.43
C GLU A 100 21.83 -7.61 -12.85
N ASN A 101 21.35 -8.55 -13.67
CA ASN A 101 20.42 -9.61 -13.28
C ASN A 101 19.09 -9.13 -12.64
N THR A 102 18.70 -7.88 -12.86
CA THR A 102 17.47 -7.30 -12.32
C THR A 102 16.52 -6.92 -13.45
N SER A 103 15.24 -7.32 -13.35
CA SER A 103 14.27 -7.07 -14.42
C SER A 103 13.69 -5.65 -14.34
N PRO A 104 13.71 -4.85 -15.42
CA PRO A 104 13.11 -3.52 -15.42
C PRO A 104 11.58 -3.61 -15.36
N ILE A 105 10.99 -2.77 -14.51
CA ILE A 105 9.55 -2.70 -14.30
C ILE A 105 9.06 -1.25 -14.24
N ALA A 106 7.80 -1.03 -14.58
CA ALA A 106 7.08 0.20 -14.26
C ALA A 106 6.16 -0.05 -13.07
N LEU A 107 6.31 0.74 -12.00
CA LEU A 107 5.43 0.70 -10.84
C LEU A 107 4.05 1.23 -11.22
N ILE A 108 3.01 0.47 -10.84
CA ILE A 108 1.61 0.88 -10.99
C ILE A 108 1.10 1.44 -9.66
N GLU A 109 1.39 0.72 -8.56
CA GLU A 109 0.95 1.08 -7.21
C GLU A 109 1.99 0.61 -6.20
N VAL A 110 2.22 1.42 -5.16
CA VAL A 110 3.09 1.08 -4.02
C VAL A 110 2.39 1.48 -2.73
N VAL A 111 2.41 0.58 -1.75
CA VAL A 111 1.88 0.81 -0.41
C VAL A 111 2.94 0.40 0.61
N LEU A 112 3.19 1.24 1.61
CA LEU A 112 4.11 0.92 2.70
C LEU A 112 3.58 -0.29 3.49
N ALA A 113 4.42 -1.31 3.70
CA ALA A 113 4.08 -2.42 4.57
C ALA A 113 4.39 -2.04 6.03
N THR A 114 3.36 -1.64 6.77
CA THR A 114 3.46 -1.47 8.22
C THR A 114 3.34 -2.81 8.92
N ASN A 115 4.30 -3.12 9.80
CA ASN A 115 4.21 -4.25 10.73
C ASN A 115 3.13 -4.03 11.79
#